data_AF-A0A314Z9Z4-F1
#
_entry.id   AF-A0A314Z9Z4-F1
#
_cell.length_a   1.000
_cell.length_b   1.000
_cell.length_c   1.000
_cell.angle_alpha   90.00
_cell.angle_beta   90.00
_cell.angle_gamma   90.00
#
_symmetry.space_group_name_H-M   'P 1'
#
loop_
_entity.id
_entity.type
_entity.pdbx_description
1 polymer ?
#
loop_
_entity_poly.entity_id
_entity_poly.type
_entity_poly.pdbx_seq_one_letter_code
_entity_poly.pdbx_strand_id
1 'polypeptide(L)'
;MAAIIPLLQFVPTKTFQAKIHSNRLRPTKQRGTFGLSMVTCSSSNGREPDSVDGVKSVERLLEEKRRAEFSARIASGEFTVEKTGYPSQLKNGLSKLGVPGEILDFLFSWADAHDGSPKIPEAKGAISAIQSEAFFIPLYELYLTYGGIYRLTFGPKSFLIVSDPSIAKHILRDNSKAYSKGILAEILEFVMGKGLIPADGEIWRVRRRAIVPALHQKYVAAMINLFGEAAERLCQKLDAAASDGEDVEMESLFSRLTLDIIGKALFNYDFDSLTNDTGIVEAVYTVLREAEDRSVAPIPVWEIPIWKDISPRQRKVATALKLINTTLDDLIAICKRMVDEEELQFHEEYMNEQDPSILHFLLASGDDVSSKQLRDDLMTMLIAGHETSAAVLTWTFYLLSTEPSVMSKLQEEADSVLGDRYPTIEDVKKLKYATRVINESLRLYPQPPVLIRRSIEDDRLGDYSIKRNEDIFICIWNLHRSPKQWDDADKFKPERWPLDGPNPNETNQNFRYLPFGGGPRKCVGDMFATYETVVALAMLVRRFNFQMALGAPEVKMTTGATIHTTEGLKMTVTRRIKPPIVPTLEMTTFEVDTSVGVSKGDSLVGKKGFVDNAVN
;
A
#
# COMPACT_ATOMS: atom_id res chain seq x y z
N MET A 1 -5.03 -21.47 -60.82
CA MET A 1 -4.10 -22.04 -61.81
C MET A 1 -2.79 -22.36 -61.10
N ALA A 2 -2.46 -23.66 -61.02
CA ALA A 2 -1.17 -24.32 -60.76
C ALA A 2 -0.30 -23.90 -59.53
N ALA A 3 0.30 -24.78 -58.71
CA ALA A 3 0.27 -26.24 -58.55
C ALA A 3 1.21 -26.65 -57.37
N ILE A 4 0.77 -27.58 -56.50
CA ILE A 4 1.43 -28.85 -56.07
C ILE A 4 2.75 -28.73 -55.23
N ILE A 5 2.80 -28.98 -53.89
CA ILE A 5 2.88 -30.26 -53.08
C ILE A 5 4.30 -30.94 -53.11
N PRO A 6 4.84 -31.75 -52.13
CA PRO A 6 4.39 -32.25 -50.79
C PRO A 6 5.41 -32.22 -49.60
N LEU A 7 4.89 -32.63 -48.43
CA LEU A 7 5.52 -33.20 -47.22
C LEU A 7 6.64 -34.26 -47.44
N LEU A 8 7.57 -34.39 -46.48
CA LEU A 8 7.85 -35.64 -45.75
C LEU A 8 8.79 -35.47 -44.52
N GLN A 9 8.54 -36.32 -43.53
CA GLN A 9 9.20 -36.51 -42.22
C GLN A 9 10.61 -37.13 -42.35
N PHE A 10 11.48 -36.96 -41.34
CA PHE A 10 12.03 -38.05 -40.49
C PHE A 10 13.13 -37.57 -39.51
N VAL A 11 13.17 -38.23 -38.35
CA VAL A 11 14.12 -38.15 -37.22
C VAL A 11 15.48 -38.78 -37.59
N PRO A 12 16.59 -38.45 -36.89
CA PRO A 12 17.21 -39.49 -36.05
C PRO A 12 17.78 -38.99 -34.71
N THR A 13 17.92 -39.99 -33.84
CA THR A 13 18.37 -40.04 -32.44
C THR A 13 19.90 -40.03 -32.22
N LYS A 14 20.27 -39.80 -30.95
CA LYS A 14 21.35 -40.42 -30.12
C LYS A 14 22.68 -39.69 -29.87
N THR A 15 22.81 -39.25 -28.61
CA THR A 15 23.90 -39.46 -27.61
C THR A 15 25.38 -39.20 -27.95
N PHE A 16 26.03 -38.39 -27.10
CA PHE A 16 27.40 -38.65 -26.65
C PHE A 16 27.58 -38.34 -25.16
N GLN A 17 28.14 -39.32 -24.43
CA GLN A 17 28.57 -39.27 -23.03
C GLN A 17 29.97 -38.66 -22.92
N ALA A 18 30.29 -38.05 -21.77
CA ALA A 18 31.66 -37.94 -21.28
C ALA A 18 31.73 -38.40 -19.81
N LYS A 19 32.60 -39.38 -19.53
CA LYS A 19 32.87 -39.99 -18.21
C LYS A 19 34.12 -39.36 -17.56
N ILE A 20 33.95 -38.92 -16.31
CA ILE A 20 34.72 -39.23 -15.08
C ILE A 20 36.26 -39.17 -15.12
N HIS A 21 36.84 -38.34 -14.24
CA HIS A 21 37.87 -38.79 -13.27
C HIS A 21 37.81 -38.04 -11.93
N SER A 22 38.00 -38.81 -10.87
CA SER A 22 37.83 -38.52 -9.45
C SER A 22 39.10 -37.98 -8.79
N ASN A 23 38.97 -37.22 -7.70
CA ASN A 23 39.80 -37.45 -6.52
C ASN A 23 39.11 -37.03 -5.22
N ARG A 24 39.22 -37.91 -4.22
CA ARG A 24 38.68 -37.87 -2.86
C ARG A 24 39.48 -36.92 -1.97
N LEU A 25 38.84 -36.41 -0.91
CA LEU A 25 39.35 -36.42 0.48
C LEU A 25 38.16 -36.26 1.46
N ARG A 26 38.13 -37.11 2.49
CA ARG A 26 37.16 -37.13 3.63
C ARG A 26 37.67 -36.26 4.79
N PRO A 27 36.84 -35.91 5.78
CA PRO A 27 36.91 -36.57 7.10
C PRO A 27 35.53 -36.89 7.72
N THR A 28 35.21 -38.16 8.02
CA THR A 28 35.14 -38.81 9.36
C THR A 28 34.07 -38.29 10.34
N LYS A 29 32.99 -39.10 10.47
CA LYS A 29 32.03 -39.13 11.59
C LYS A 29 32.64 -39.81 12.82
N GLN A 30 32.40 -39.26 14.02
CA GLN A 30 32.39 -40.02 15.27
C GLN A 30 30.95 -40.15 15.77
N ARG A 31 30.58 -41.39 16.13
CA ARG A 31 29.33 -41.79 16.79
C ARG A 31 29.53 -41.72 18.30
N GLY A 32 28.53 -41.21 19.01
CA GLY A 32 28.29 -41.47 20.43
C GLY A 32 26.81 -41.76 20.63
N THR A 33 26.48 -43.00 21.01
CA THR A 33 25.17 -43.49 21.44
C THR A 33 24.92 -43.18 22.92
N PHE A 34 23.67 -42.97 23.32
CA PHE A 34 23.00 -43.22 24.64
C PHE A 34 21.87 -42.17 24.77
N GLY A 35 20.63 -42.41 25.17
CA GLY A 35 19.82 -43.58 25.50
C GLY A 35 18.39 -43.06 25.70
N LEU A 36 17.37 -43.89 25.48
CA LEU A 36 15.96 -43.53 25.72
C LEU A 36 15.73 -43.15 27.20
N SER A 37 15.04 -42.04 27.43
CA SER A 37 14.36 -41.76 28.70
C SER A 37 13.03 -41.08 28.38
N MET A 38 11.95 -41.84 28.60
CA MET A 38 10.58 -41.39 28.68
C MET A 38 10.44 -40.56 29.97
N VAL A 39 10.03 -39.29 29.88
CA VAL A 39 9.60 -38.50 31.04
C VAL A 39 8.23 -37.92 30.73
N THR A 40 7.25 -38.36 31.50
CA THR A 40 5.88 -37.87 31.59
C THR A 40 5.80 -36.53 32.32
N CYS A 41 4.71 -35.80 32.03
CA CYS A 41 4.35 -34.44 32.44
C CYS A 41 4.75 -33.95 33.84
N SER A 42 5.06 -32.65 33.93
CA SER A 42 4.54 -31.82 35.03
C SER A 42 4.29 -30.38 34.55
N SER A 43 3.12 -29.87 34.90
CA SER A 43 2.73 -28.46 34.77
C SER A 43 3.61 -27.58 35.66
N SER A 44 4.19 -26.51 35.10
CA SER A 44 4.67 -25.39 35.92
C SER A 44 4.13 -24.07 35.38
N ASN A 45 3.34 -23.42 36.22
CA ASN A 45 2.85 -22.06 36.08
C ASN A 45 3.98 -21.07 35.75
N GLY A 46 3.65 -20.11 34.89
CA GLY A 46 4.10 -18.72 34.97
C GLY A 46 5.61 -18.46 34.89
N ARG A 47 6.09 -18.24 33.66
CA ARG A 47 7.16 -17.27 33.34
C ARG A 47 7.05 -16.91 31.87
N GLU A 48 6.85 -15.62 31.61
CA GLU A 48 6.94 -15.03 30.27
C GLU A 48 8.34 -15.27 29.68
N PRO A 49 8.48 -15.45 28.36
CA PRO A 49 9.79 -15.55 27.74
C PRO A 49 10.40 -14.16 27.52
N ASP A 50 11.41 -13.81 28.34
CA ASP A 50 12.23 -12.58 28.31
C ASP A 50 13.04 -12.33 27.00
N SER A 51 12.78 -13.05 25.91
CA SER A 51 13.62 -12.98 24.70
C SER A 51 13.08 -12.08 23.58
N VAL A 52 11.85 -11.55 23.70
CA VAL A 52 11.25 -10.69 22.67
C VAL A 52 11.51 -9.20 22.94
N ASP A 53 11.64 -8.80 24.20
CA ASP A 53 11.90 -7.40 24.58
C ASP A 53 13.32 -6.94 24.24
N GLY A 54 14.30 -7.85 24.22
CA GLY A 54 15.70 -7.53 23.92
C GLY A 54 15.91 -7.04 22.48
N VAL A 55 15.20 -7.61 21.49
CA VAL A 55 15.33 -7.23 20.07
C VAL A 55 14.59 -5.92 19.79
N LYS A 56 13.37 -5.75 20.33
CA LYS A 56 12.62 -4.47 20.27
C LYS A 56 13.40 -3.32 20.95
N SER A 57 14.13 -3.62 22.03
CA SER A 57 15.04 -2.68 22.71
C SER A 57 16.22 -2.26 21.81
N VAL A 58 16.85 -3.18 21.09
CA VAL A 58 18.03 -2.89 20.27
C VAL A 58 17.67 -2.11 19.01
N GLU A 59 16.58 -2.45 18.31
CA GLU A 59 16.12 -1.67 17.15
C GLU A 59 15.74 -0.24 17.53
N ARG A 60 15.02 -0.08 18.65
CA ARG A 60 14.68 1.23 19.19
C ARG A 60 15.92 2.04 19.53
N LEU A 61 16.93 1.43 20.15
CA LEU A 61 18.21 2.08 20.44
C LEU A 61 18.99 2.45 19.17
N LEU A 62 18.93 1.63 18.12
CA LEU A 62 19.57 1.91 16.82
C LEU A 62 18.85 3.04 16.07
N GLU A 63 17.53 3.11 16.17
CA GLU A 63 16.74 4.20 15.61
C GLU A 63 16.97 5.50 16.40
N GLU A 64 16.92 5.46 17.73
CA GLU A 64 17.27 6.59 18.60
C GLU A 64 18.72 7.07 18.34
N LYS A 65 19.66 6.16 18.08
CA LYS A 65 21.03 6.49 17.69
C LYS A 65 21.10 7.14 16.32
N ARG A 66 20.41 6.63 15.30
CA ARG A 66 20.33 7.27 13.96
C ARG A 66 19.69 8.64 14.04
N ARG A 67 18.62 8.80 14.83
CA ARG A 67 17.96 10.09 15.09
C ARG A 67 18.91 11.06 15.80
N ALA A 68 19.67 10.58 16.79
CA ALA A 68 20.66 11.39 17.50
C ALA A 68 21.83 11.79 16.59
N GLU A 69 22.33 10.88 15.74
CA GLU A 69 23.37 11.17 14.74
C GLU A 69 22.89 12.16 13.69
N PHE A 70 21.67 12.02 13.17
CA PHE A 70 21.10 12.95 12.20
C PHE A 70 20.77 14.31 12.84
N SER A 71 20.22 14.32 14.07
CA SER A 71 20.03 15.55 14.85
C SER A 71 21.36 16.25 15.14
N ALA A 72 22.42 15.49 15.43
CA ALA A 72 23.77 16.03 15.58
C ALA A 72 24.34 16.58 14.27
N ARG A 73 23.99 15.99 13.11
CA ARG A 73 24.33 16.49 11.77
C ARG A 73 23.56 17.77 11.39
N ILE A 74 22.29 17.86 11.77
CA ILE A 74 21.51 19.11 11.68
C ILE A 74 22.17 20.18 12.57
N ALA A 75 22.47 19.84 13.82
CA ALA A 75 23.09 20.74 14.79
C ALA A 75 24.53 21.14 14.44
N SER A 76 25.28 20.32 13.71
CA SER A 76 26.64 20.60 13.26
C SER A 76 26.69 21.57 12.06
N GLY A 77 25.54 21.97 11.52
CA GLY A 77 25.43 22.91 10.40
C GLY A 77 25.42 22.25 9.02
N GLU A 78 25.20 20.93 8.92
CA GLU A 78 24.95 20.29 7.62
C GLU A 78 23.58 20.70 7.05
N PHE A 79 22.65 21.10 7.94
CA PHE A 79 21.45 21.88 7.63
C PHE A 79 21.47 23.19 8.42
N THR A 80 22.08 24.23 7.85
CA THR A 80 22.24 25.51 8.55
C THR A 80 20.92 26.27 8.70
N VAL A 81 20.67 26.77 9.91
CA VAL A 81 19.76 27.88 10.17
C VAL A 81 20.53 29.17 9.85
N GLU A 82 20.49 29.66 8.61
CA GLU A 82 20.93 31.03 8.35
C GLU A 82 19.76 32.01 8.45
N LYS A 83 19.81 32.83 9.49
CA LYS A 83 19.26 34.18 9.45
C LYS A 83 20.13 35.00 8.51
N THR A 84 19.48 35.68 7.56
CA THR A 84 19.99 36.64 6.54
C THR A 84 20.35 36.04 5.18
N GLY A 85 19.57 36.44 4.16
CA GLY A 85 19.70 35.94 2.79
C GLY A 85 20.78 36.67 1.98
N TYR A 86 21.27 35.99 0.93
CA TYR A 86 22.24 36.50 -0.06
C TYR A 86 22.02 37.96 -0.54
N PRO A 87 20.78 38.46 -0.77
CA PRO A 87 20.57 39.85 -1.16
C PRO A 87 20.97 40.86 -0.07
N SER A 88 20.77 40.52 1.20
CA SER A 88 21.16 41.38 2.32
C SER A 88 22.68 41.44 2.52
N GLN A 89 23.40 40.35 2.21
CA GLN A 89 24.86 40.32 2.21
C GLN A 89 25.43 41.12 1.03
N LEU A 90 24.81 41.02 -0.15
CA LEU A 90 25.20 41.81 -1.33
C LEU A 90 24.89 43.30 -1.14
N LYS A 91 23.72 43.65 -0.58
CA LYS A 91 23.33 45.03 -0.22
C LYS A 91 24.31 45.62 0.79
N ASN A 92 24.66 44.87 1.83
CA ASN A 92 25.66 45.28 2.82
C ASN A 92 27.07 45.42 2.20
N GLY A 93 27.47 44.51 1.30
CA GLY A 93 28.74 44.58 0.59
C GLY A 93 28.84 45.81 -0.33
N LEU A 94 27.79 46.09 -1.10
CA LEU A 94 27.72 47.24 -2.00
C LEU A 94 27.59 48.57 -1.24
N SER A 95 26.93 48.58 -0.07
CA SER A 95 26.91 49.75 0.82
C SER A 95 28.31 50.09 1.35
N LYS A 96 29.13 49.08 1.67
CA LYS A 96 30.53 49.25 2.09
C LYS A 96 31.45 49.70 0.94
N LEU A 97 31.04 49.50 -0.31
CA LEU A 97 31.71 49.95 -1.53
C LEU A 97 31.28 51.37 -1.96
N GLY A 98 30.44 52.05 -1.18
CA GLY A 98 30.05 53.44 -1.43
C GLY A 98 28.92 53.63 -2.44
N VAL A 99 28.16 52.59 -2.75
CA VAL A 99 26.95 52.72 -3.58
C VAL A 99 25.88 53.50 -2.78
N PRO A 100 25.31 54.59 -3.33
CA PRO A 100 24.27 55.37 -2.65
C PRO A 100 23.07 54.51 -2.24
N GLY A 101 22.53 54.78 -1.04
CA GLY A 101 21.41 54.02 -0.45
C GLY A 101 20.19 53.93 -1.37
N GLU A 102 19.86 55.02 -2.07
CA GLU A 102 18.72 55.07 -3.01
C GLU A 102 18.87 54.10 -4.19
N ILE A 103 20.09 53.89 -4.68
CA ILE A 103 20.40 52.94 -5.76
C ILE A 103 20.34 51.51 -5.25
N LEU A 104 20.79 51.27 -4.01
CA LEU A 104 20.69 49.96 -3.36
C LEU A 104 19.23 49.60 -3.05
N ASP A 105 18.43 50.55 -2.58
CA ASP A 105 17.02 50.34 -2.30
C ASP A 105 16.23 50.10 -3.58
N PHE A 106 16.57 50.76 -4.69
CA PHE A 106 16.01 50.45 -6.00
C PHE A 106 16.46 49.07 -6.52
N LEU A 107 17.77 48.77 -6.48
CA LEU A 107 18.35 47.51 -6.96
C LEU A 107 17.92 46.29 -6.15
N PHE A 108 17.59 46.46 -4.87
CA PHE A 108 17.11 45.41 -3.96
C PHE A 108 15.66 45.62 -3.53
N SER A 109 14.90 46.48 -4.21
CA SER A 109 13.47 46.71 -3.95
C SER A 109 12.63 45.42 -4.04
N TRP A 110 13.05 44.49 -4.91
CA TRP A 110 12.48 43.14 -5.03
C TRP A 110 12.80 42.23 -3.83
N ALA A 111 13.88 42.52 -3.09
CA ALA A 111 14.30 41.76 -1.91
C ALA A 111 13.62 42.27 -0.62
N ASP A 112 13.27 43.57 -0.58
CA ASP A 112 12.57 44.22 0.53
C ASP A 112 11.04 44.24 0.37
N ALA A 113 10.50 43.62 -0.70
CA ALA A 113 9.07 43.37 -0.89
C ALA A 113 8.57 42.25 0.04
N HIS A 114 8.74 42.44 1.35
CA HIS A 114 8.10 41.62 2.37
C HIS A 114 6.72 42.20 2.66
N ASP A 115 5.67 41.43 2.40
CA ASP A 115 4.27 41.75 2.73
C ASP A 115 3.99 41.72 4.26
N GLY A 116 5.03 41.73 5.10
CA GLY A 116 4.95 41.57 6.54
C GLY A 116 4.75 40.12 7.03
N SER A 117 4.65 39.13 6.13
CA SER A 117 4.52 37.72 6.53
C SER A 117 5.82 37.15 7.12
N PRO A 118 5.72 36.23 8.10
CA PRO A 118 6.88 35.49 8.59
C PRO A 118 7.52 34.68 7.45
N LYS A 119 8.85 34.57 7.48
CA LYS A 119 9.60 33.74 6.51
C LYS A 119 9.41 32.25 6.83
N ILE A 120 9.15 31.44 5.81
CA ILE A 120 9.12 29.98 5.92
C ILE A 120 10.52 29.52 6.39
N PRO A 121 10.63 28.67 7.44
CA PRO A 121 11.90 28.09 7.85
C PRO A 121 12.55 27.33 6.69
N GLU A 122 13.87 27.42 6.55
CA GLU A 122 14.59 26.78 5.44
C GLU A 122 15.60 25.74 5.95
N ALA A 123 15.54 24.54 5.38
CA ALA A 123 16.51 23.47 5.52
C ALA A 123 17.32 23.35 4.23
N LYS A 124 18.60 23.74 4.26
CA LYS A 124 19.52 23.64 3.12
C LYS A 124 20.48 22.48 3.35
N GLY A 125 20.64 21.59 2.38
CA GLY A 125 21.60 20.49 2.50
C GLY A 125 22.08 19.98 1.15
N ALA A 126 23.01 19.03 1.18
CA ALA A 126 23.43 18.30 -0.01
C ALA A 126 22.47 17.13 -0.29
N ILE A 127 22.16 16.86 -1.56
CA ILE A 127 21.31 15.72 -1.97
C ILE A 127 21.88 14.39 -1.47
N SER A 128 23.22 14.27 -1.42
CA SER A 128 23.92 13.09 -0.94
C SER A 128 23.61 12.74 0.52
N ALA A 129 23.11 13.68 1.33
CA ALA A 129 22.73 13.42 2.71
C ALA A 129 21.42 12.61 2.85
N ILE A 130 20.66 12.43 1.76
CA ILE A 130 19.31 11.81 1.75
C ILE A 130 19.26 10.59 0.81
N GLN A 131 20.31 10.32 0.04
CA GLN A 131 20.30 9.29 -1.01
C GLN A 131 20.28 7.83 -0.54
N SER A 132 20.65 7.54 0.71
CA SER A 132 20.84 6.16 1.18
C SER A 132 19.61 5.51 1.81
N GLU A 133 18.53 6.26 2.02
CA GLU A 133 17.29 5.77 2.66
C GLU A 133 16.06 6.31 1.92
N ALA A 134 14.88 5.78 2.22
CA ALA A 134 13.63 6.32 1.67
C ALA A 134 13.50 7.81 1.99
N PHE A 135 13.24 8.64 0.98
CA PHE A 135 13.40 10.11 1.09
C PHE A 135 12.52 10.76 2.16
N PHE A 136 11.39 10.13 2.54
CA PHE A 136 10.49 10.63 3.57
C PHE A 136 11.04 10.46 5.00
N ILE A 137 12.06 9.62 5.22
CA ILE A 137 12.68 9.44 6.53
C ILE A 137 13.41 10.72 6.99
N PRO A 138 14.32 11.32 6.19
CA PRO A 138 14.88 12.64 6.52
C PRO A 138 13.83 13.75 6.64
N LEU A 139 12.72 13.68 5.88
CA LEU A 139 11.64 14.66 6.01
C LEU A 139 10.96 14.60 7.38
N TYR A 140 10.93 13.44 8.03
CA TYR A 140 10.37 13.30 9.37
C TYR A 140 11.24 14.01 10.44
N GLU A 141 12.55 13.81 10.39
CA GLU A 141 13.48 14.47 11.32
C GLU A 141 13.51 16.00 11.13
N LEU A 142 13.48 16.45 9.87
CA LEU A 142 13.36 17.87 9.55
C LEU A 142 12.01 18.42 10.03
N TYR A 143 10.92 17.67 9.90
CA TYR A 143 9.62 18.08 10.46
C TYR A 143 9.65 18.26 11.98
N LEU A 144 10.28 17.36 12.73
CA LEU A 144 10.40 17.49 14.19
C LEU A 144 11.17 18.76 14.58
N THR A 145 12.14 19.17 13.77
CA THR A 145 13.00 20.34 14.00
C THR A 145 12.36 21.66 13.55
N TYR A 146 11.89 21.72 12.30
CA TYR A 146 11.44 22.96 11.63
C TYR A 146 9.92 23.17 11.70
N GLY A 147 9.16 22.15 12.11
CA GLY A 147 7.71 22.23 12.28
C GLY A 147 6.91 21.82 11.04
N GLY A 148 5.62 22.16 11.05
CA GLY A 148 4.63 21.68 10.08
C GLY A 148 4.73 22.26 8.67
N ILE A 149 5.61 23.24 8.44
CA ILE A 149 5.92 23.77 7.11
C ILE A 149 7.36 24.30 7.08
N TYR A 150 8.13 23.87 6.09
CA TYR A 150 9.50 24.36 5.87
C TYR A 150 9.89 24.21 4.40
N ARG A 151 10.87 25.00 3.96
CA ARG A 151 11.45 24.92 2.62
C ARG A 151 12.67 24.03 2.65
N LEU A 152 12.71 23.02 1.79
CA LEU A 152 13.84 22.14 1.61
C LEU A 152 14.55 22.51 0.30
N THR A 153 15.82 22.92 0.40
CA THR A 153 16.58 23.45 -0.75
C THR A 153 17.78 22.55 -1.04
N PHE A 154 17.86 22.08 -2.30
CA PHE A 154 18.97 21.30 -2.84
C PHE A 154 19.50 21.93 -4.13
N GLY A 155 20.62 22.63 -4.03
CA GLY A 155 21.17 23.37 -5.18
C GLY A 155 20.14 24.37 -5.73
N PRO A 156 19.77 24.30 -7.03
CA PRO A 156 18.80 25.23 -7.62
C PRO A 156 17.33 24.84 -7.38
N LYS A 157 17.04 23.65 -6.85
CA LYS A 157 15.66 23.20 -6.61
C LYS A 157 15.28 23.44 -5.15
N SER A 158 14.04 23.88 -4.93
CA SER A 158 13.46 23.97 -3.59
C SER A 158 12.05 23.40 -3.57
N PHE A 159 11.70 22.72 -2.49
CA PHE A 159 10.38 22.14 -2.26
C PHE A 159 9.82 22.65 -0.93
N LEU A 160 8.55 23.05 -0.91
CA LEU A 160 7.85 23.32 0.33
C LEU A 160 7.33 22.01 0.91
N ILE A 161 7.82 21.63 2.08
CA ILE A 161 7.37 20.44 2.79
C ILE A 161 6.25 20.83 3.76
N VAL A 162 5.10 20.18 3.64
CA VAL A 162 3.92 20.41 4.48
C VAL A 162 3.62 19.15 5.29
N SER A 163 3.57 19.31 6.60
CA SER A 163 3.29 18.27 7.60
C SER A 163 2.27 18.75 8.66
N ASP A 164 1.50 19.79 8.32
CA ASP A 164 0.41 20.32 9.14
C ASP A 164 -0.95 19.96 8.53
N PRO A 165 -1.89 19.39 9.31
CA PRO A 165 -3.18 18.93 8.79
C PRO A 165 -4.07 20.07 8.27
N SER A 166 -4.02 21.26 8.89
CA SER A 166 -4.81 22.41 8.46
C SER A 166 -4.30 22.96 7.12
N ILE A 167 -2.97 23.04 6.96
CA ILE A 167 -2.35 23.46 5.69
C ILE A 167 -2.60 22.40 4.60
N ALA A 168 -2.47 21.11 4.92
CA ALA A 168 -2.78 20.02 3.98
C ALA A 168 -4.25 20.08 3.52
N LYS A 169 -5.19 20.33 4.44
CA LYS A 169 -6.61 20.53 4.13
C LYS A 169 -6.86 21.74 3.23
N HIS A 170 -6.19 22.86 3.49
CA HIS A 170 -6.28 24.06 2.65
C HIS A 170 -5.88 23.74 1.21
N ILE A 171 -4.71 23.14 1.02
CA ILE A 171 -4.17 22.79 -0.31
C ILE A 171 -5.03 21.75 -1.03
N LEU A 172 -5.46 20.70 -0.31
CA LEU A 172 -6.15 19.57 -0.92
C LEU A 172 -7.63 19.83 -1.16
N ARG A 173 -8.27 20.68 -0.36
CA ARG A 173 -9.72 20.84 -0.33
C ARG A 173 -10.18 22.29 -0.37
N ASP A 174 -9.82 23.10 0.63
CA ASP A 174 -10.49 24.39 0.84
C ASP A 174 -10.13 25.41 -0.25
N ASN A 175 -8.87 25.41 -0.72
CA ASN A 175 -8.41 26.20 -1.88
C ASN A 175 -7.79 25.32 -2.98
N SER A 176 -8.33 24.12 -3.22
CA SER A 176 -7.72 23.15 -4.13
C SER A 176 -7.56 23.61 -5.58
N LYS A 177 -8.29 24.65 -6.00
CA LYS A 177 -8.22 25.22 -7.36
C LYS A 177 -6.91 25.95 -7.61
N ALA A 178 -6.26 26.45 -6.56
CA ALA A 178 -4.96 27.12 -6.62
C ALA A 178 -3.78 26.16 -6.77
N TYR A 179 -4.02 24.85 -6.85
CA TYR A 179 -2.97 23.83 -6.86
C TYR A 179 -3.16 22.79 -7.97
N SER A 180 -2.14 22.62 -8.79
CA SER A 180 -2.05 21.59 -9.83
C SER A 180 -1.25 20.37 -9.35
N LYS A 181 -1.14 19.34 -10.19
CA LYS A 181 -0.32 18.14 -9.90
C LYS A 181 1.19 18.38 -10.09
N GLY A 182 1.59 19.51 -10.67
CA GLY A 182 2.99 19.94 -10.79
C GLY A 182 3.90 18.89 -11.43
N ILE A 183 5.09 18.71 -10.85
CA ILE A 183 6.09 17.73 -11.32
C ILE A 183 5.55 16.30 -11.45
N LEU A 184 4.52 15.92 -10.68
CA LEU A 184 3.97 14.57 -10.77
C LEU A 184 3.31 14.32 -12.13
N ALA A 185 2.62 15.32 -12.68
CA ALA A 185 2.02 15.19 -14.01
C ALA A 185 3.09 15.05 -15.09
N GLU A 186 4.18 15.83 -14.99
CA GLU A 186 5.33 15.79 -15.90
C GLU A 186 6.01 14.41 -15.88
N ILE A 187 6.18 13.81 -14.70
CA ILE A 187 6.79 12.48 -14.54
C ILE A 187 5.90 11.37 -15.13
N LEU A 188 4.59 11.46 -14.95
CA LEU A 188 3.65 10.39 -15.30
C LEU A 188 3.09 10.47 -16.74
N GLU A 189 3.28 11.59 -17.44
CA GLU A 189 2.71 11.81 -18.78
C GLU A 189 3.11 10.73 -19.79
N PHE A 190 4.34 10.20 -19.72
CA PHE A 190 4.82 9.20 -20.68
C PHE A 190 4.06 7.86 -20.62
N VAL A 191 3.47 7.54 -19.47
CA VAL A 191 2.74 6.30 -19.23
C VAL A 191 1.22 6.53 -19.18
N MET A 192 0.78 7.54 -18.44
CA MET A 192 -0.63 7.80 -18.19
C MET A 192 -1.24 8.82 -19.16
N GLY A 193 -0.44 9.46 -20.02
CA GLY A 193 -0.89 10.50 -20.94
C GLY A 193 -1.69 11.57 -20.21
N LYS A 194 -2.93 11.81 -20.67
CA LYS A 194 -3.87 12.74 -20.03
C LYS A 194 -4.94 12.03 -19.19
N GLY A 195 -4.60 10.87 -18.62
CA GLY A 195 -5.50 10.14 -17.74
C GLY A 195 -5.74 10.84 -16.39
N LEU A 196 -6.59 10.25 -15.56
CA LEU A 196 -7.20 10.89 -14.39
C LEU A 196 -6.20 11.46 -13.34
N ILE A 197 -5.05 10.84 -13.14
CA ILE A 197 -4.04 11.26 -12.15
C ILE A 197 -3.27 12.51 -12.60
N PRO A 198 -2.64 12.51 -13.80
CA PRO A 198 -1.87 13.67 -14.27
C PRO A 198 -2.74 14.80 -14.86
N ALA A 199 -3.97 14.51 -15.33
CA ALA A 199 -4.80 15.53 -15.95
C ALA A 199 -5.19 16.65 -14.98
N ASP A 200 -5.15 17.89 -15.46
CA ASP A 200 -5.60 19.08 -14.72
C ASP A 200 -6.73 19.83 -15.44
N GLY A 201 -7.40 20.72 -14.68
CA GLY A 201 -8.47 21.56 -15.19
C GLY A 201 -9.67 20.79 -15.75
N GLU A 202 -10.11 21.19 -16.93
CA GLU A 202 -11.37 20.74 -17.52
C GLU A 202 -11.35 19.27 -17.97
N ILE A 203 -10.21 18.79 -18.50
CA ILE A 203 -10.05 17.39 -18.93
C ILE A 203 -10.33 16.48 -17.74
N TRP A 204 -9.65 16.71 -16.63
CA TRP A 204 -9.88 15.94 -15.40
C TRP A 204 -11.32 16.03 -14.92
N ARG A 205 -11.91 17.22 -14.92
CA ARG A 205 -13.29 17.43 -14.43
C ARG A 205 -14.30 16.61 -15.23
N VAL A 206 -14.11 16.52 -16.55
CA VAL A 206 -14.97 15.73 -17.44
C VAL A 206 -14.71 14.24 -17.24
N ARG A 207 -13.45 13.79 -17.31
CA ARG A 207 -13.10 12.37 -17.19
C ARG A 207 -13.45 11.79 -15.81
N ARG A 208 -13.23 12.55 -14.73
CA ARG A 208 -13.63 12.12 -13.39
C ARG A 208 -15.13 11.91 -13.27
N ARG A 209 -15.93 12.82 -13.85
CA ARG A 209 -17.40 12.71 -13.82
C ARG A 209 -17.90 11.50 -14.60
N ALA A 210 -17.21 11.13 -15.67
CA ALA A 210 -17.51 9.92 -16.46
C ALA A 210 -17.11 8.63 -15.73
N ILE A 211 -15.95 8.60 -15.06
CA ILE A 211 -15.40 7.39 -14.43
C ILE A 211 -16.05 7.06 -13.10
N VAL A 212 -16.31 8.06 -12.24
CA VAL A 212 -16.81 7.82 -10.87
C VAL A 212 -18.11 6.99 -10.82
N PRO A 213 -19.11 7.23 -11.70
CA PRO A 213 -20.32 6.41 -11.74
C PRO A 213 -20.07 4.92 -11.96
N ALA A 214 -19.00 4.53 -12.68
CA ALA A 214 -18.68 3.12 -12.92
C ALA A 214 -18.36 2.34 -11.64
N LEU A 215 -17.99 3.02 -10.55
CA LEU A 215 -17.71 2.41 -9.24
C LEU A 215 -18.92 2.46 -8.30
N HIS A 216 -20.13 2.33 -8.84
CA HIS A 216 -21.37 2.30 -8.07
C HIS A 216 -21.46 1.06 -7.15
N GLN A 217 -22.41 1.08 -6.21
CA GLN A 217 -22.50 0.06 -5.14
C GLN A 217 -22.68 -1.37 -5.69
N LYS A 218 -23.50 -1.55 -6.72
CA LYS A 218 -23.70 -2.85 -7.39
C LYS A 218 -22.41 -3.40 -8.00
N TYR A 219 -21.59 -2.56 -8.65
CA TYR A 219 -20.28 -2.96 -9.18
C TYR A 219 -19.35 -3.40 -8.06
N VAL A 220 -19.18 -2.56 -7.02
CA VAL A 220 -18.30 -2.88 -5.88
C VAL A 220 -18.74 -4.17 -5.17
N ALA A 221 -20.05 -4.42 -5.05
CA ALA A 221 -20.57 -5.66 -4.48
C ALA A 221 -20.25 -6.88 -5.35
N ALA A 222 -20.34 -6.78 -6.68
CA ALA A 222 -19.98 -7.86 -7.60
C ALA A 222 -18.48 -8.16 -7.55
N MET A 223 -17.63 -7.14 -7.39
CA MET A 223 -16.18 -7.30 -7.30
C MET A 223 -15.71 -8.05 -6.06
N ILE A 224 -16.53 -8.16 -4.99
CA ILE A 224 -16.18 -8.97 -3.82
C ILE A 224 -16.01 -10.45 -4.19
N ASN A 225 -16.80 -10.96 -5.13
CA ASN A 225 -16.62 -12.33 -5.63
C ASN A 225 -15.26 -12.49 -6.32
N LEU A 226 -14.90 -11.53 -7.18
CA LEU A 226 -13.58 -11.50 -7.82
C LEU A 226 -12.45 -11.45 -6.79
N PHE A 227 -12.57 -10.62 -5.75
CA PHE A 227 -11.58 -10.55 -4.67
C PHE A 227 -11.43 -11.88 -3.96
N GLY A 228 -12.55 -12.56 -3.67
CA GLY A 228 -12.55 -13.88 -3.05
C GLY A 228 -11.90 -14.95 -3.92
N GLU A 229 -12.23 -14.99 -5.20
CA GLU A 229 -11.66 -15.95 -6.17
C GLU A 229 -10.16 -15.74 -6.39
N ALA A 230 -9.71 -14.48 -6.48
CA ALA A 230 -8.29 -14.18 -6.61
C ALA A 230 -7.51 -14.51 -5.33
N ALA A 231 -8.08 -14.18 -4.15
CA ALA A 231 -7.51 -14.55 -2.87
C ALA A 231 -7.45 -16.07 -2.67
N GLU A 232 -8.43 -16.82 -3.18
CA GLU A 232 -8.40 -18.29 -3.22
C GLU A 232 -7.21 -18.81 -4.00
N ARG A 233 -6.98 -18.29 -5.22
CA ARG A 233 -5.84 -18.70 -6.05
C ARG A 233 -4.52 -18.48 -5.33
N LEU A 234 -4.38 -17.37 -4.61
CA LEU A 234 -3.22 -17.15 -3.74
C LEU A 234 -3.18 -18.16 -2.59
N CYS A 235 -4.30 -18.44 -1.92
CA CYS A 235 -4.36 -19.46 -0.87
C CYS A 235 -3.90 -20.83 -1.38
N GLN A 236 -4.28 -21.24 -2.59
CA GLN A 236 -3.85 -22.51 -3.19
C GLN A 236 -2.33 -22.57 -3.39
N LYS A 237 -1.69 -21.46 -3.81
CA LYS A 237 -0.23 -21.38 -3.90
C LYS A 237 0.43 -21.47 -2.53
N LEU A 238 -0.13 -20.78 -1.53
CA LEU A 238 0.38 -20.81 -0.16
C LEU A 238 0.17 -22.18 0.49
N ASP A 239 -0.89 -22.89 0.15
CA ASP A 239 -1.15 -24.27 0.60
C ASP A 239 -0.08 -25.24 0.12
N ALA A 240 0.37 -25.10 -1.13
CA ALA A 240 1.47 -25.88 -1.67
C ALA A 240 2.78 -25.58 -0.91
N ALA A 241 3.14 -24.29 -0.79
CA ALA A 241 4.33 -23.87 -0.05
C ALA A 241 4.32 -24.32 1.42
N ALA A 242 3.18 -24.19 2.10
CA ALA A 242 3.01 -24.63 3.49
C ALA A 242 3.12 -26.15 3.65
N SER A 243 2.72 -26.93 2.63
CA SER A 243 2.85 -28.38 2.64
C SER A 243 4.30 -28.83 2.45
N ASP A 244 5.05 -28.10 1.63
CA ASP A 244 6.46 -28.38 1.34
C ASP A 244 7.42 -27.74 2.38
N GLY A 245 6.90 -26.88 3.27
CA GLY A 245 7.68 -26.14 4.26
C GLY A 245 8.55 -25.05 3.63
N GLU A 246 8.13 -24.51 2.49
CA GLU A 246 8.83 -23.47 1.76
C GLU A 246 8.47 -22.07 2.28
N ASP A 247 9.49 -21.23 2.47
CA ASP A 247 9.29 -19.80 2.72
C ASP A 247 8.86 -19.09 1.44
N VAL A 248 7.97 -18.11 1.57
CA VAL A 248 7.42 -17.35 0.46
C VAL A 248 7.77 -15.88 0.55
N GLU A 249 7.97 -15.24 -0.59
CA GLU A 249 8.16 -13.80 -0.69
C GLU A 249 6.77 -13.16 -0.92
N MET A 250 6.20 -12.57 0.13
CA MET A 250 4.81 -12.12 0.14
C MET A 250 4.57 -10.83 -0.65
N GLU A 251 5.56 -9.94 -0.78
CA GLU A 251 5.39 -8.68 -1.52
C GLU A 251 5.12 -8.95 -3.00
N SER A 252 5.91 -9.82 -3.63
CA SER A 252 5.69 -10.27 -5.01
C SER A 252 4.33 -10.96 -5.14
N LEU A 253 3.96 -11.84 -4.21
CA LEU A 253 2.67 -12.54 -4.29
C LEU A 253 1.47 -11.58 -4.18
N PHE A 254 1.54 -10.56 -3.33
CA PHE A 254 0.51 -9.53 -3.23
C PHE A 254 0.46 -8.63 -4.47
N SER A 255 1.60 -8.29 -5.06
CA SER A 255 1.63 -7.55 -6.32
C SER A 255 1.01 -8.36 -7.46
N ARG A 256 1.25 -9.68 -7.55
CA ARG A 256 0.54 -10.55 -8.52
C ARG A 256 -0.96 -10.65 -8.26
N LEU A 257 -1.37 -10.83 -7.00
CA LEU A 257 -2.78 -10.90 -6.63
C LEU A 257 -3.55 -9.66 -7.10
N THR A 258 -3.02 -8.48 -6.77
CA THR A 258 -3.68 -7.20 -7.04
C THR A 258 -3.63 -6.84 -8.53
N LEU A 259 -2.59 -7.25 -9.28
CA LEU A 259 -2.55 -7.13 -10.74
C LEU A 259 -3.68 -7.92 -11.41
N ASP A 260 -3.88 -9.16 -10.97
CA ASP A 260 -4.95 -10.02 -11.50
C ASP A 260 -6.34 -9.44 -11.20
N ILE A 261 -6.54 -8.94 -9.97
CA ILE A 261 -7.80 -8.31 -9.57
C ILE A 261 -8.09 -7.07 -10.42
N ILE A 262 -7.14 -6.13 -10.50
CA ILE A 262 -7.38 -4.86 -11.20
C ILE A 262 -7.54 -5.06 -12.70
N GLY A 263 -6.83 -6.04 -13.29
CA GLY A 263 -6.98 -6.41 -14.70
C GLY A 263 -8.38 -6.90 -15.04
N LYS A 264 -8.90 -7.79 -14.20
CA LYS A 264 -10.25 -8.34 -14.36
C LYS A 264 -11.32 -7.29 -14.10
N ALA A 265 -11.16 -6.49 -13.05
CA ALA A 265 -12.09 -5.44 -12.65
C ALA A 265 -12.21 -4.30 -13.67
N LEU A 266 -11.10 -3.93 -14.33
CA LEU A 266 -11.08 -2.83 -15.31
C LEU A 266 -11.43 -3.27 -16.73
N PHE A 267 -10.96 -4.46 -17.14
CA PHE A 267 -10.97 -4.86 -18.55
C PHE A 267 -11.63 -6.21 -18.83
N ASN A 268 -12.08 -6.91 -17.79
CA ASN A 268 -12.42 -8.32 -17.85
C ASN A 268 -11.27 -9.20 -18.36
N TYR A 269 -10.02 -8.75 -18.16
CA TYR A 269 -8.81 -9.41 -18.65
C TYR A 269 -8.08 -10.16 -17.51
N ASP A 270 -7.82 -11.44 -17.72
CA ASP A 270 -7.05 -12.26 -16.79
C ASP A 270 -5.56 -12.20 -17.14
N PHE A 271 -4.77 -11.48 -16.33
CA PHE A 271 -3.31 -11.51 -16.43
C PHE A 271 -2.73 -12.88 -16.02
N ASP A 272 -3.42 -13.58 -15.11
CA ASP A 272 -3.00 -14.83 -14.47
C ASP A 272 -1.55 -14.79 -13.99
N SER A 273 -1.17 -13.63 -13.44
CA SER A 273 0.19 -13.31 -13.01
C SER A 273 0.57 -14.05 -11.72
N LEU A 274 -0.41 -14.54 -10.96
CA LEU A 274 -0.16 -15.48 -9.86
C LEU A 274 0.42 -16.79 -10.36
N THR A 275 0.10 -17.23 -11.58
CA THR A 275 0.55 -18.51 -12.12
C THR A 275 1.71 -18.36 -13.09
N ASN A 276 1.67 -17.32 -13.93
CA ASN A 276 2.51 -17.20 -15.11
C ASN A 276 3.22 -15.85 -15.23
N ASP A 277 4.45 -15.85 -15.74
CA ASP A 277 5.16 -14.66 -16.18
C ASP A 277 4.94 -14.46 -17.68
N THR A 278 3.96 -13.64 -18.05
CA THR A 278 3.68 -13.31 -19.46
C THR A 278 4.41 -12.03 -19.88
N GLY A 279 4.61 -11.83 -21.19
CA GLY A 279 5.26 -10.63 -21.70
C GLY A 279 4.54 -9.32 -21.34
N ILE A 280 3.21 -9.35 -21.18
CA ILE A 280 2.44 -8.19 -20.75
C ILE A 280 2.69 -7.86 -19.27
N VAL A 281 2.81 -8.88 -18.41
CA VAL A 281 3.15 -8.69 -16.99
C VAL A 281 4.55 -8.06 -16.86
N GLU A 282 5.55 -8.56 -17.59
CA GLU A 282 6.89 -7.94 -17.60
C GLU A 282 6.85 -6.48 -18.12
N ALA A 283 6.02 -6.21 -19.12
CA ALA A 283 5.86 -4.87 -19.66
C ALA A 283 5.28 -3.89 -18.61
N VAL A 284 4.25 -4.30 -17.86
CA VAL A 284 3.67 -3.50 -16.77
C VAL A 284 4.74 -3.15 -15.72
N TYR A 285 5.46 -4.14 -15.20
CA TYR A 285 6.54 -3.89 -14.22
C TYR A 285 7.71 -3.08 -14.80
N THR A 286 7.98 -3.18 -16.09
CA THR A 286 9.01 -2.35 -16.75
C THR A 286 8.61 -0.89 -16.77
N VAL A 287 7.34 -0.60 -17.04
CA VAL A 287 6.82 0.77 -17.08
C VAL A 287 6.71 1.37 -15.67
N LEU A 288 6.26 0.58 -14.69
CA LEU A 288 6.19 1.01 -13.28
C LEU A 288 7.57 1.42 -12.75
N ARG A 289 8.58 0.55 -12.91
CA ARG A 289 9.97 0.86 -12.49
C ARG A 289 10.54 2.10 -13.16
N GLU A 290 10.22 2.33 -14.43
CA GLU A 290 10.64 3.57 -15.10
C GLU A 290 9.99 4.80 -14.47
N ALA A 291 8.70 4.76 -14.15
CA ALA A 291 8.02 5.88 -13.50
C ALA A 291 8.62 6.21 -12.13
N GLU A 292 8.99 5.19 -11.36
CA GLU A 292 9.65 5.34 -10.05
C GLU A 292 11.04 5.94 -10.20
N ASP A 293 11.87 5.42 -11.10
CA ASP A 293 13.21 5.93 -11.31
C ASP A 293 13.21 7.39 -11.82
N ARG A 294 12.22 7.78 -12.64
CA ARG A 294 12.03 9.19 -13.04
C ARG A 294 11.70 10.10 -11.87
N SER A 295 11.02 9.58 -10.84
CA SER A 295 10.65 10.36 -9.66
C SER A 295 11.84 10.72 -8.76
N VAL A 296 12.89 9.89 -8.76
CA VAL A 296 14.09 10.08 -7.93
C VAL A 296 15.31 10.56 -8.71
N ALA A 297 15.25 10.60 -10.03
CA ALA A 297 16.38 10.97 -10.86
C ALA A 297 16.73 12.47 -10.73
N PRO A 298 18.01 12.81 -10.51
CA PRO A 298 18.45 14.19 -10.31
C PRO A 298 18.35 15.03 -11.59
N ILE A 299 18.50 14.39 -12.75
CA ILE A 299 18.52 15.02 -14.08
C ILE A 299 17.52 14.28 -14.99
N PRO A 300 16.57 14.98 -15.64
CA PRO A 300 15.55 14.39 -16.50
C PRO A 300 16.12 14.06 -17.89
N VAL A 301 17.04 13.10 -17.96
CA VAL A 301 17.69 12.69 -19.22
C VAL A 301 16.70 12.16 -20.27
N TRP A 302 15.50 11.73 -19.86
CA TRP A 302 14.42 11.29 -20.74
C TRP A 302 13.77 12.40 -21.55
N GLU A 303 13.93 13.67 -21.16
CA GLU A 303 13.45 14.81 -21.94
C GLU A 303 14.34 15.10 -23.15
N ILE A 304 15.56 14.56 -23.19
CA ILE A 304 16.48 14.74 -24.31
C ILE A 304 15.94 13.91 -25.50
N PRO A 305 15.50 14.52 -26.61
CA PRO A 305 14.72 13.83 -27.64
C PRO A 305 15.43 12.64 -28.29
N ILE A 306 16.75 12.72 -28.46
CA ILE A 306 17.56 11.63 -29.04
C ILE A 306 17.88 10.51 -28.04
N TRP A 307 17.77 10.79 -26.73
CA TRP A 307 18.18 9.84 -25.70
C TRP A 307 17.24 8.65 -25.59
N LYS A 308 15.95 8.86 -25.88
CA LYS A 308 14.95 7.78 -25.94
C LYS A 308 15.32 6.71 -26.97
N ASP A 309 15.97 7.13 -28.07
CA ASP A 309 16.31 6.26 -29.18
C ASP A 309 17.72 5.67 -29.03
N ILE A 310 18.58 6.22 -28.17
CA ILE A 310 19.95 5.72 -27.94
C ILE A 310 19.98 4.78 -26.72
N SER A 311 19.29 5.14 -25.64
CA SER A 311 19.32 4.42 -24.37
C SER A 311 18.61 3.06 -24.48
N PRO A 312 19.29 1.93 -24.20
CA PRO A 312 18.67 0.61 -24.20
C PRO A 312 17.47 0.52 -23.25
N ARG A 313 17.55 1.22 -22.11
CA ARG A 313 16.50 1.31 -21.11
C ARG A 313 15.25 1.99 -21.68
N GLN A 314 15.40 3.15 -22.33
CA GLN A 314 14.26 3.86 -22.93
C GLN A 314 13.63 3.09 -24.10
N ARG A 315 14.43 2.38 -24.90
CA ARG A 315 13.91 1.46 -25.91
C ARG A 315 13.08 0.33 -25.30
N LYS A 316 13.55 -0.29 -24.21
CA LYS A 316 12.79 -1.32 -23.49
C LYS A 316 11.44 -0.77 -22.99
N VAL A 317 11.43 0.44 -22.43
CA VAL A 317 10.20 1.11 -21.97
C VAL A 317 9.25 1.39 -23.14
N ALA A 318 9.77 1.90 -24.27
CA ALA A 318 8.94 2.16 -25.45
C ALA A 318 8.30 0.88 -26.01
N THR A 319 9.04 -0.23 -26.04
CA THR A 319 8.50 -1.54 -26.43
C THR A 319 7.43 -2.03 -25.45
N ALA A 320 7.67 -1.89 -24.14
CA ALA A 320 6.71 -2.26 -23.11
C ALA A 320 5.42 -1.44 -23.22
N LEU A 321 5.52 -0.12 -23.35
CA LEU A 321 4.36 0.76 -23.57
C LEU A 321 3.60 0.41 -24.84
N LYS A 322 4.31 0.09 -25.93
CA LYS A 322 3.66 -0.34 -27.17
C LYS A 322 2.86 -1.62 -26.95
N LEU A 323 3.44 -2.62 -26.28
CA LEU A 323 2.75 -3.87 -25.98
C LEU A 323 1.48 -3.62 -25.16
N ILE A 324 1.59 -2.87 -24.06
CA ILE A 324 0.42 -2.57 -23.22
C ILE A 324 -0.65 -1.81 -24.00
N ASN A 325 -0.25 -0.78 -24.77
CA ASN A 325 -1.21 0.00 -25.54
C ASN A 325 -1.92 -0.85 -26.60
N THR A 326 -1.21 -1.75 -27.29
CA THR A 326 -1.83 -2.67 -28.25
C THR A 326 -2.81 -3.62 -27.55
N THR A 327 -2.44 -4.19 -26.40
CA THR A 327 -3.36 -5.05 -25.63
C THR A 327 -4.60 -4.27 -25.18
N LEU A 328 -4.46 -3.03 -24.73
CA LEU A 328 -5.60 -2.19 -24.36
C LEU A 328 -6.49 -1.84 -25.56
N ASP A 329 -5.89 -1.53 -26.72
CA ASP A 329 -6.65 -1.25 -27.94
C ASP A 329 -7.46 -2.49 -28.39
N ASP A 330 -6.89 -3.69 -28.26
CA ASP A 330 -7.59 -4.96 -28.54
C ASP A 330 -8.76 -5.20 -27.59
N LEU A 331 -8.56 -4.97 -26.28
CA LEU A 331 -9.61 -5.11 -25.26
C LEU A 331 -10.76 -4.11 -25.47
N ILE A 332 -10.42 -2.86 -25.78
CA ILE A 332 -11.41 -1.82 -26.14
C ILE A 332 -12.20 -2.26 -27.38
N ALA A 333 -11.55 -2.81 -28.40
CA ALA A 333 -12.22 -3.26 -29.61
C ALA A 333 -13.14 -4.48 -29.39
N ILE A 334 -12.76 -5.42 -28.51
CA ILE A 334 -13.60 -6.55 -28.11
C ILE A 334 -14.84 -6.04 -27.36
N CYS A 335 -14.63 -5.21 -26.34
CA CYS A 335 -15.72 -4.72 -25.49
C CYS A 335 -16.69 -3.82 -26.28
N LYS A 336 -16.19 -2.98 -27.20
CA LYS A 336 -17.05 -2.18 -28.10
C LYS A 336 -18.01 -3.04 -28.92
N ARG A 337 -17.53 -4.16 -29.47
CA ARG A 337 -18.39 -5.08 -30.23
C ARG A 337 -19.48 -5.70 -29.35
N MET A 338 -19.17 -6.03 -28.10
CA MET A 338 -20.17 -6.55 -27.16
C MET A 338 -21.25 -5.50 -26.88
N VAL A 339 -20.85 -4.26 -26.58
CA VAL A 339 -21.79 -3.15 -26.34
C VAL A 339 -22.67 -2.86 -27.56
N ASP A 340 -22.11 -2.92 -28.78
CA ASP A 340 -22.87 -2.71 -30.03
C ASP A 340 -23.92 -3.81 -30.30
N GLU A 341 -23.71 -5.02 -29.79
CA GLU A 341 -24.61 -6.18 -29.92
C GLU A 341 -25.65 -6.27 -28.79
N GLU A 342 -25.51 -5.45 -27.74
CA GLU A 342 -26.38 -5.47 -26.56
C GLU A 342 -27.65 -4.64 -26.74
N GLU A 343 -28.78 -5.18 -26.27
CA GLU A 343 -30.07 -4.48 -26.22
C GLU A 343 -30.34 -3.80 -24.86
N LEU A 344 -29.33 -3.69 -24.00
CA LEU A 344 -29.48 -3.15 -22.64
C LEU A 344 -29.55 -1.62 -22.64
N GLN A 345 -30.49 -1.06 -21.90
CA GLN A 345 -30.57 0.39 -21.67
C GLN A 345 -29.60 0.82 -20.56
N PHE A 346 -28.76 1.80 -20.85
CA PHE A 346 -27.86 2.38 -19.86
C PHE A 346 -28.62 3.16 -18.78
N HIS A 347 -28.22 2.99 -17.52
CA HIS A 347 -28.73 3.70 -16.35
C HIS A 347 -27.63 3.82 -15.29
N GLU A 348 -27.85 4.56 -14.19
CA GLU A 348 -26.81 4.92 -13.21
C GLU A 348 -26.09 3.73 -12.53
N GLU A 349 -26.76 2.59 -12.41
CA GLU A 349 -26.21 1.34 -11.85
C GLU A 349 -26.13 0.22 -12.90
N TYR A 350 -25.99 0.61 -14.16
CA TYR A 350 -25.82 -0.33 -15.27
C TYR A 350 -24.57 -1.18 -15.05
N MET A 351 -24.71 -2.49 -15.22
CA MET A 351 -23.59 -3.41 -15.17
C MET A 351 -24.00 -4.66 -15.93
N ASN A 352 -23.24 -4.99 -16.97
CA ASN A 352 -23.41 -6.22 -17.71
C ASN A 352 -22.97 -7.42 -16.84
N GLU A 353 -23.73 -8.52 -16.84
CA GLU A 353 -23.43 -9.68 -15.99
C GLU A 353 -22.32 -10.56 -16.57
N GLN A 354 -22.15 -10.59 -17.89
CA GLN A 354 -21.09 -11.33 -18.57
C GLN A 354 -19.75 -10.58 -18.54
N ASP A 355 -19.79 -9.25 -18.59
CA ASP A 355 -18.64 -8.36 -18.51
C ASP A 355 -18.92 -7.20 -17.55
N PRO A 356 -18.76 -7.41 -16.24
CA PRO A 356 -19.02 -6.38 -15.24
C PRO A 356 -17.88 -5.35 -15.15
N SER A 357 -17.03 -5.19 -16.16
CA SER A 357 -15.84 -4.34 -16.08
C SER A 357 -16.12 -2.84 -16.20
N ILE A 358 -15.22 -2.01 -15.68
CA ILE A 358 -15.30 -0.54 -15.83
C ILE A 358 -15.21 -0.12 -17.30
N LEU A 359 -14.38 -0.80 -18.12
CA LEU A 359 -14.33 -0.57 -19.56
C LEU A 359 -15.72 -0.71 -20.20
N HIS A 360 -16.44 -1.78 -19.86
CA HIS A 360 -17.77 -2.04 -20.37
C HIS A 360 -18.75 -0.93 -20.00
N PHE A 361 -18.78 -0.55 -18.72
CA PHE A 361 -19.59 0.58 -18.25
C PHE A 361 -19.31 1.87 -19.04
N LEU A 362 -18.02 2.21 -19.21
CA LEU A 362 -17.62 3.44 -19.89
C LEU A 362 -18.03 3.45 -21.37
N LEU A 363 -17.95 2.30 -22.06
CA LEU A 363 -18.38 2.20 -23.44
C LEU A 363 -19.92 2.24 -23.57
N ALA A 364 -20.63 1.54 -22.70
CA ALA A 364 -22.10 1.52 -22.69
C ALA A 364 -22.72 2.88 -22.34
N SER A 365 -22.00 3.74 -21.60
CA SER A 365 -22.44 5.09 -21.27
C SER A 365 -22.66 6.00 -22.50
N GLY A 366 -22.04 5.68 -23.63
CA GLY A 366 -22.11 6.48 -24.86
C GLY A 366 -21.34 7.81 -24.80
N ASP A 367 -20.47 8.00 -23.81
CA ASP A 367 -19.62 9.20 -23.71
C ASP A 367 -18.71 9.36 -24.94
N ASP A 368 -18.71 10.56 -25.54
CA ASP A 368 -17.82 10.88 -26.67
C ASP A 368 -16.37 11.04 -26.18
N VAL A 369 -15.59 9.97 -26.29
CA VAL A 369 -14.21 9.87 -25.81
C VAL A 369 -13.36 9.24 -26.89
N SER A 370 -12.26 9.92 -27.25
CA SER A 370 -11.28 9.33 -28.16
C SER A 370 -10.69 8.04 -27.58
N SER A 371 -10.40 7.04 -28.42
CA SER A 371 -9.78 5.78 -27.98
C SER A 371 -8.48 6.02 -27.20
N LYS A 372 -7.70 7.04 -27.56
CA LYS A 372 -6.50 7.43 -26.83
C LYS A 372 -6.81 7.86 -25.39
N GLN A 373 -7.78 8.76 -25.20
CA GLN A 373 -8.14 9.23 -23.87
C GLN A 373 -8.71 8.10 -23.01
N LEU A 374 -9.54 7.21 -23.57
CA LEU A 374 -10.05 6.05 -22.85
C LEU A 374 -8.91 5.13 -22.41
N ARG A 375 -7.94 4.87 -23.30
CA ARG A 375 -6.75 4.08 -22.97
C ARG A 375 -5.90 4.72 -21.87
N ASP A 376 -5.68 6.03 -21.95
CA ASP A 376 -4.94 6.81 -20.94
C ASP A 376 -5.65 6.73 -19.56
N ASP A 377 -6.98 6.82 -19.53
CA ASP A 377 -7.78 6.71 -18.31
C ASP A 377 -7.69 5.30 -17.69
N LEU A 378 -7.79 4.26 -18.52
CA LEU A 378 -7.73 2.89 -18.06
C LEU A 378 -6.32 2.49 -17.59
N MET A 379 -5.28 2.91 -18.31
CA MET A 379 -3.89 2.76 -17.89
C MET A 379 -3.65 3.45 -16.54
N THR A 380 -4.24 4.63 -16.34
CA THR A 380 -4.16 5.34 -15.07
C THR A 380 -4.78 4.53 -13.94
N MET A 381 -5.96 3.93 -14.14
CA MET A 381 -6.62 3.12 -13.12
C MET A 381 -5.86 1.81 -12.84
N LEU A 382 -5.29 1.18 -13.87
CA LEU A 382 -4.46 -0.02 -13.73
C LEU A 382 -3.28 0.25 -12.78
N ILE A 383 -2.53 1.33 -13.02
CA ILE A 383 -1.38 1.68 -12.18
C ILE A 383 -1.85 2.13 -10.78
N ALA A 384 -2.96 2.87 -10.69
CA ALA A 384 -3.46 3.37 -9.42
C ALA A 384 -3.97 2.27 -8.48
N GLY A 385 -4.55 1.19 -9.04
CA GLY A 385 -5.18 0.10 -8.28
C GLY A 385 -4.32 -1.15 -8.11
N HIS A 386 -3.11 -1.20 -8.69
CA HIS A 386 -2.22 -2.36 -8.61
C HIS A 386 -1.29 -2.29 -7.38
N GLU A 387 -0.16 -1.59 -7.49
CA GLU A 387 0.89 -1.58 -6.45
C GLU A 387 0.43 -0.97 -5.11
N THR A 388 -0.59 -0.11 -5.12
CA THR A 388 -1.12 0.52 -3.89
C THR A 388 -1.74 -0.51 -2.95
N SER A 389 -2.63 -1.37 -3.45
CA SER A 389 -3.21 -2.48 -2.68
C SER A 389 -2.15 -3.52 -2.31
N ALA A 390 -1.17 -3.77 -3.19
CA ALA A 390 -0.07 -4.69 -2.93
C ALA A 390 0.74 -4.25 -1.71
N ALA A 391 1.20 -3.00 -1.70
CA ALA A 391 1.96 -2.43 -0.59
C ALA A 391 1.15 -2.43 0.72
N VAL A 392 -0.16 -2.13 0.68
CA VAL A 392 -1.02 -2.19 1.87
C VAL A 392 -1.05 -3.60 2.45
N LEU A 393 -1.22 -4.64 1.63
CA LEU A 393 -1.19 -6.02 2.09
C LEU A 393 0.20 -6.38 2.65
N THR A 394 1.28 -6.08 1.92
CA THR A 394 2.66 -6.33 2.35
C THR A 394 2.94 -5.75 3.75
N TRP A 395 2.71 -4.45 3.94
CA TRP A 395 2.95 -3.80 5.23
C TRP A 395 2.00 -4.27 6.32
N THR A 396 0.77 -4.65 5.98
CA THR A 396 -0.17 -5.25 6.94
C THR A 396 0.36 -6.59 7.47
N PHE A 397 0.85 -7.48 6.61
CA PHE A 397 1.39 -8.77 7.03
C PHE A 397 2.71 -8.64 7.77
N TYR A 398 3.57 -7.68 7.40
CA TYR A 398 4.74 -7.30 8.18
C TYR A 398 4.33 -6.87 9.61
N LEU A 399 3.38 -5.94 9.74
CA LEU A 399 2.90 -5.44 11.03
C LEU A 399 2.26 -6.53 11.88
N LEU A 400 1.47 -7.42 11.29
CA LEU A 400 0.87 -8.55 12.00
C LEU A 400 1.90 -9.54 12.52
N SER A 401 3.04 -9.69 11.83
CA SER A 401 4.14 -10.55 12.28
C SER A 401 4.83 -10.04 13.56
N THR A 402 4.71 -8.74 13.87
CA THR A 402 5.33 -8.12 15.05
C THR A 402 4.39 -7.97 16.25
N GLU A 403 3.07 -8.18 16.04
CA GLU A 403 2.03 -8.02 17.06
C GLU A 403 1.07 -9.23 17.12
N PRO A 404 1.47 -10.33 17.82
CA PRO A 404 0.68 -11.57 17.89
C PRO A 404 -0.73 -11.39 18.48
N SER A 405 -0.92 -10.45 19.40
CA SER A 405 -2.25 -10.18 19.98
C SER A 405 -3.22 -9.59 18.94
N VAL A 406 -2.72 -8.80 17.99
CA VAL A 406 -3.52 -8.27 16.89
C VAL A 406 -3.87 -9.40 15.92
N MET A 407 -2.90 -10.26 15.59
CA MET A 407 -3.14 -11.45 14.76
C MET A 407 -4.24 -12.36 15.37
N SER A 408 -4.19 -12.64 16.67
CA SER A 408 -5.20 -13.49 17.34
C SER A 408 -6.61 -12.91 17.21
N LYS A 409 -6.80 -11.63 17.53
CA LYS A 409 -8.11 -10.95 17.41
C LYS A 409 -8.63 -10.93 15.98
N LEU A 410 -7.73 -10.69 15.02
CA LEU A 410 -8.07 -10.70 13.60
C LEU A 410 -8.51 -12.09 13.14
N GLN A 411 -7.79 -13.14 13.56
CA GLN A 411 -8.15 -14.51 13.26
C GLN A 411 -9.48 -14.92 13.90
N GLU A 412 -9.74 -14.54 15.15
CA GLU A 412 -11.02 -14.76 15.84
C GLU A 412 -12.19 -14.12 15.08
N GLU A 413 -12.04 -12.88 14.62
CA GLU A 413 -13.06 -12.21 13.78
C GLU A 413 -13.26 -12.95 12.46
N ALA A 414 -12.17 -13.28 11.75
CA ALA A 414 -12.25 -13.97 10.46
C ALA A 414 -12.90 -15.35 10.58
N ASP A 415 -12.58 -16.11 11.63
CA ASP A 415 -13.18 -17.41 11.92
C ASP A 415 -14.68 -17.28 12.23
N SER A 416 -15.06 -16.30 13.06
CA SER A 416 -16.45 -16.07 13.45
C SER A 416 -17.33 -15.57 12.30
N VAL A 417 -16.81 -14.69 11.43
CA VAL A 417 -17.61 -14.05 10.37
C VAL A 417 -17.68 -14.94 9.12
N LEU A 418 -16.57 -15.54 8.71
CA LEU A 418 -16.47 -16.22 7.41
C LEU A 418 -16.67 -17.74 7.49
N GLY A 419 -16.28 -18.36 8.60
CA GLY A 419 -16.37 -19.83 8.77
C GLY A 419 -15.59 -20.61 7.70
N ASP A 420 -16.33 -21.32 6.83
CA ASP A 420 -15.99 -21.99 5.54
C ASP A 420 -15.71 -21.14 4.30
N ARG A 421 -16.48 -20.06 4.17
CA ARG A 421 -17.02 -19.59 2.88
C ARG A 421 -16.24 -18.41 2.32
N TYR A 422 -16.48 -18.11 1.04
CA TYR A 422 -16.10 -16.82 0.47
C TYR A 422 -16.85 -15.67 1.15
N PRO A 423 -16.20 -14.52 1.38
CA PRO A 423 -16.87 -13.33 1.91
C PRO A 423 -17.95 -12.82 0.96
N THR A 424 -19.08 -12.35 1.52
CA THR A 424 -20.07 -11.54 0.79
C THR A 424 -19.96 -10.06 1.19
N ILE A 425 -20.70 -9.18 0.52
CA ILE A 425 -20.78 -7.75 0.89
C ILE A 425 -21.26 -7.54 2.33
N GLU A 426 -22.18 -8.37 2.83
CA GLU A 426 -22.65 -8.32 4.21
C GLU A 426 -21.57 -8.73 5.21
N ASP A 427 -20.75 -9.72 4.84
CA ASP A 427 -19.66 -10.20 5.68
C ASP A 427 -18.53 -9.18 5.75
N VAL A 428 -18.17 -8.51 4.65
CA VAL A 428 -17.17 -7.43 4.65
C VAL A 428 -17.56 -6.28 5.59
N LYS A 429 -18.85 -5.96 5.72
CA LYS A 429 -19.34 -4.97 6.69
C LYS A 429 -19.19 -5.41 8.16
N LYS A 430 -19.11 -6.71 8.42
CA LYS A 430 -18.92 -7.29 9.76
C LYS A 430 -17.43 -7.45 10.12
N LEU A 431 -16.53 -7.48 9.14
CA LEU A 431 -15.07 -7.55 9.30
C LEU A 431 -14.49 -6.21 9.79
N LYS A 432 -14.97 -5.74 10.95
CA LYS A 432 -14.66 -4.42 11.51
C LYS A 432 -13.20 -4.34 11.97
N TYR A 433 -12.70 -5.38 12.62
CA TYR A 433 -11.34 -5.43 13.13
C TYR A 433 -10.33 -5.57 11.99
N ALA A 434 -10.62 -6.40 10.98
CA ALA A 434 -9.83 -6.46 9.75
C ALA A 434 -9.78 -5.08 9.05
N THR A 435 -10.91 -4.37 9.01
CA THR A 435 -10.94 -2.99 8.49
C THR A 435 -10.05 -2.07 9.30
N ARG A 436 -10.08 -2.13 10.64
CA ARG A 436 -9.20 -1.35 11.53
C ARG A 436 -7.72 -1.69 11.37
N VAL A 437 -7.40 -2.97 11.14
CA VAL A 437 -6.04 -3.44 10.84
C VAL A 437 -5.52 -2.79 9.57
N ILE A 438 -6.31 -2.81 8.48
CA ILE A 438 -5.96 -2.14 7.23
C ILE A 438 -5.83 -0.63 7.44
N ASN A 439 -6.73 0.00 8.21
CA ASN A 439 -6.65 1.44 8.49
C ASN A 439 -5.37 1.81 9.25
N GLU A 440 -4.98 1.02 10.25
CA GLU A 440 -3.75 1.27 11.00
C GLU A 440 -2.50 1.00 10.17
N SER A 441 -2.54 0.00 9.30
CA SER A 441 -1.47 -0.26 8.33
C SER A 441 -1.28 0.91 7.37
N LEU A 442 -2.36 1.43 6.77
CA LEU A 442 -2.33 2.63 5.92
C LEU A 442 -1.87 3.89 6.67
N ARG A 443 -2.10 3.97 7.99
CA ARG A 443 -1.57 5.06 8.81
C ARG A 443 -0.05 4.95 8.95
N LEU A 444 0.45 3.76 9.25
CA LEU A 444 1.89 3.54 9.45
C LEU A 444 2.67 3.56 8.13
N TYR A 445 2.07 3.10 7.04
CA TYR A 445 2.66 2.97 5.71
C TYR A 445 1.69 3.50 4.63
N PRO A 446 1.57 4.84 4.51
CA PRO A 446 0.68 5.48 3.53
C PRO A 446 1.19 5.33 2.09
N GLN A 447 0.26 5.19 1.14
CA GLN A 447 0.54 4.96 -0.28
C GLN A 447 -0.09 6.07 -1.16
N PRO A 448 0.68 7.03 -1.68
CA PRO A 448 2.12 7.28 -1.48
C PRO A 448 2.43 7.91 -0.10
N PRO A 449 3.71 7.93 0.32
CA PRO A 449 4.14 8.64 1.54
C PRO A 449 4.08 10.17 1.43
N VAL A 450 4.05 10.71 0.21
CA VAL A 450 4.00 12.16 -0.08
C VAL A 450 3.03 12.47 -1.22
N LEU A 451 2.22 13.51 -1.07
CA LEU A 451 1.42 14.07 -2.15
C LEU A 451 2.09 15.31 -2.73
N ILE A 452 2.19 15.33 -4.05
CA ILE A 452 2.84 16.42 -4.80
C ILE A 452 1.78 17.40 -5.33
N ARG A 453 2.03 18.70 -5.16
CA ARG A 453 1.27 19.81 -5.73
C ARG A 453 2.19 20.90 -6.24
N ARG A 454 1.68 21.78 -7.10
CA ARG A 454 2.31 23.04 -7.47
C ARG A 454 1.30 24.17 -7.39
N SER A 455 1.66 25.30 -6.77
CA SER A 455 0.79 26.48 -6.78
C SER A 455 0.67 27.06 -8.19
N ILE A 456 -0.56 27.36 -8.64
CA ILE A 456 -0.80 28.01 -9.96
C ILE A 456 -1.10 29.51 -9.83
N GLU A 457 -1.28 29.98 -8.60
CA GLU A 457 -1.46 31.37 -8.20
C GLU A 457 -0.77 31.61 -6.84
N ASP A 458 -0.69 32.87 -6.43
CA ASP A 458 -0.23 33.23 -5.09
C ASP A 458 -1.26 32.78 -4.04
N ASP A 459 -0.81 32.31 -2.89
CA ASP A 459 -1.70 31.86 -1.80
C ASP A 459 -1.03 32.08 -0.43
N ARG A 460 -1.78 31.84 0.64
CA ARG A 460 -1.31 31.90 2.02
C ARG A 460 -1.49 30.54 2.71
N LEU A 461 -0.38 29.94 3.13
CA LEU A 461 -0.34 28.68 3.87
C LEU A 461 -0.15 28.98 5.36
N GLY A 462 -1.25 29.04 6.12
CA GLY A 462 -1.22 29.47 7.51
C GLY A 462 -0.80 30.94 7.61
N ASP A 463 0.37 31.21 8.17
CA ASP A 463 0.92 32.57 8.24
C ASP A 463 1.88 32.92 7.11
N TYR A 464 2.17 31.96 6.23
CA TYR A 464 3.22 32.10 5.22
C TYR A 464 2.63 32.42 3.85
N SER A 465 3.08 33.50 3.22
CA SER A 465 2.74 33.80 1.83
C SER A 465 3.60 32.96 0.88
N ILE A 466 2.96 32.35 -0.13
CA ILE A 466 3.61 31.61 -1.20
C ILE A 466 3.29 32.26 -2.55
N LYS A 467 4.21 32.12 -3.50
CA LYS A 467 4.01 32.58 -4.88
C LYS A 467 3.52 31.45 -5.77
N ARG A 468 3.03 31.80 -6.94
CA ARG A 468 2.83 30.86 -8.05
C ARG A 468 4.13 30.08 -8.34
N ASN A 469 3.99 28.82 -8.77
CA ASN A 469 5.04 27.88 -9.14
C ASN A 469 5.91 27.36 -7.99
N GLU A 470 5.36 27.30 -6.78
CA GLU A 470 5.99 26.61 -5.65
C GLU A 470 5.64 25.12 -5.71
N ASP A 471 6.67 24.27 -5.79
CA ASP A 471 6.50 22.82 -5.69
C ASP A 471 6.34 22.41 -4.22
N ILE A 472 5.24 21.73 -3.92
CA ILE A 472 4.79 21.44 -2.56
C ILE A 472 4.66 19.94 -2.36
N PHE A 473 5.31 19.42 -1.33
CA PHE A 473 5.25 18.04 -0.86
C PHE A 473 4.49 17.99 0.45
N ILE A 474 3.26 17.48 0.40
CA ILE A 474 2.48 17.17 1.60
C ILE A 474 2.93 15.79 2.09
N CYS A 475 3.70 15.75 3.17
CA CYS A 475 4.26 14.52 3.71
C CYS A 475 3.21 13.78 4.56
N ILE A 476 2.56 12.79 3.95
CA ILE A 476 1.54 11.97 4.63
C ILE A 476 2.20 11.17 5.75
N TRP A 477 3.40 10.63 5.52
CA TRP A 477 4.20 9.94 6.54
C TRP A 477 4.30 10.77 7.83
N ASN A 478 4.67 12.05 7.72
CA ASN A 478 4.76 12.95 8.86
C ASN A 478 3.40 13.22 9.51
N LEU A 479 2.34 13.45 8.72
CA LEU A 479 0.99 13.66 9.25
C LEU A 479 0.50 12.45 10.05
N HIS A 480 0.79 11.25 9.57
CA HIS A 480 0.29 10.00 10.16
C HIS A 480 1.13 9.51 11.33
N ARG A 481 2.40 9.92 11.42
CA ARG A 481 3.32 9.57 12.52
C ARG A 481 3.64 10.74 13.45
N SER A 482 3.02 11.90 13.27
CA SER A 482 3.24 13.05 14.12
C SER A 482 2.91 12.74 15.59
N PRO A 483 3.86 12.83 16.52
CA PRO A 483 3.60 12.62 17.94
C PRO A 483 2.76 13.75 18.56
N LYS A 484 2.61 14.88 17.85
CA LYS A 484 1.69 15.97 18.24
C LYS A 484 0.23 15.66 17.92
N GLN A 485 0.00 14.75 16.99
CA GLN A 485 -1.34 14.37 16.54
C GLN A 485 -1.74 13.01 17.10
N TRP A 486 -0.84 12.03 17.10
CA TRP A 486 -1.15 10.64 17.41
C TRP A 486 -0.50 10.20 18.72
N ASP A 487 -1.34 9.73 19.66
CA ASP A 487 -0.85 8.99 20.82
C ASP A 487 -0.22 7.67 20.36
N ASP A 488 0.97 7.37 20.89
CA ASP A 488 1.76 6.19 20.50
C ASP A 488 1.86 6.06 18.96
N ALA A 489 2.31 7.14 18.31
CA ALA A 489 2.28 7.28 16.85
C ALA A 489 2.98 6.14 16.09
N ASP A 490 4.04 5.56 16.64
CA ASP A 490 4.79 4.48 16.01
C ASP A 490 4.26 3.08 16.34
N LYS A 491 3.30 2.94 17.27
CA LYS A 491 2.72 1.63 17.62
C LYS A 491 1.65 1.22 16.62
N PHE A 492 1.67 -0.05 16.23
CA PHE A 492 0.59 -0.70 15.49
C PHE A 492 -0.58 -1.03 16.42
N LYS A 493 -1.57 -0.13 16.45
CA LYS A 493 -2.73 -0.23 17.35
C LYS A 493 -4.03 -0.02 16.57
N PRO A 494 -4.61 -1.06 15.96
CA PRO A 494 -5.90 -0.99 15.26
C PRO A 494 -7.03 -0.39 16.12
N GLU A 495 -6.97 -0.65 17.43
CA GLU A 495 -7.94 -0.21 18.44
C GLU A 495 -7.87 1.28 18.77
N ARG A 496 -6.97 2.05 18.14
CA ARG A 496 -6.93 3.51 18.33
C ARG A 496 -8.21 4.20 17.87
N TRP A 497 -8.94 3.57 16.94
CA TRP A 497 -10.28 4.00 16.57
C TRP A 497 -11.30 3.00 17.13
N PRO A 498 -12.40 3.47 17.75
CA PRO A 498 -13.45 2.59 18.25
C PRO A 498 -13.97 1.64 17.17
N LEU A 499 -14.13 0.36 17.53
CA LEU A 499 -14.53 -0.69 16.58
C LEU A 499 -15.94 -0.46 16.01
N ASP A 500 -16.88 -0.03 16.87
CA ASP A 500 -18.25 0.32 16.50
C ASP A 500 -18.43 1.78 16.07
N GLY A 501 -17.34 2.55 16.05
CA GLY A 501 -17.33 3.92 15.54
C GLY A 501 -17.26 3.98 14.00
N PRO A 502 -17.40 5.18 13.42
CA PRO A 502 -17.19 5.36 11.99
C PRO A 502 -15.76 5.01 11.60
N ASN A 503 -15.59 4.41 10.42
CA ASN A 503 -14.26 4.14 9.86
C ASN A 503 -13.48 5.45 9.69
N PRO A 504 -12.19 5.51 10.06
CA PRO A 504 -11.39 6.72 9.95
C PRO A 504 -11.17 7.12 8.48
N ASN A 505 -11.29 8.42 8.19
CA ASN A 505 -11.02 9.01 6.88
C ASN A 505 -10.54 10.46 7.01
N GLU A 506 -10.23 11.12 5.90
CA GLU A 506 -9.70 12.49 5.90
C GLU A 506 -10.64 13.52 6.50
N THR A 507 -11.94 13.30 6.39
CA THR A 507 -12.95 14.23 6.87
C THR A 507 -13.12 14.11 8.38
N ASN A 508 -13.32 12.90 8.90
CA ASN A 508 -13.55 12.70 10.34
C ASN A 508 -12.26 12.74 11.19
N GLN A 509 -11.09 12.59 10.57
CA GLN A 509 -9.79 12.78 11.24
C GLN A 509 -9.19 14.18 10.99
N ASN A 510 -9.96 15.12 10.42
CA ASN A 510 -9.51 16.48 10.14
C ASN A 510 -8.14 16.53 9.40
N PHE A 511 -7.99 15.74 8.34
CA PHE A 511 -6.78 15.65 7.51
C PHE A 511 -5.51 15.17 8.22
N ARG A 512 -5.60 14.70 9.48
CA ARG A 512 -4.51 14.00 10.17
C ARG A 512 -4.27 12.59 9.61
N TYR A 513 -5.32 11.99 9.03
CA TYR A 513 -5.29 10.68 8.38
C TYR A 513 -5.79 10.84 6.94
N LEU A 514 -5.03 10.36 5.96
CA LEU A 514 -5.17 10.62 4.52
C LEU A 514 -4.88 9.35 3.70
N PRO A 515 -5.52 8.19 4.00
CA PRO A 515 -5.21 6.93 3.32
C PRO A 515 -5.47 6.99 1.81
N PHE A 516 -6.42 7.83 1.39
CA PHE A 516 -6.90 7.94 0.02
C PHE A 516 -6.81 9.38 -0.50
N GLY A 517 -5.92 10.19 0.09
CA GLY A 517 -5.82 11.63 -0.17
C GLY A 517 -7.02 12.41 0.38
N GLY A 518 -7.42 13.48 -0.31
CA GLY A 518 -8.55 14.32 0.11
C GLY A 518 -8.94 15.38 -0.91
N GLY A 519 -10.11 15.99 -0.67
CA GLY A 519 -10.69 17.02 -1.53
C GLY A 519 -11.06 16.54 -2.93
N PRO A 520 -11.15 17.42 -3.94
CA PRO A 520 -11.64 17.04 -5.27
C PRO A 520 -10.80 15.95 -5.94
N ARG A 521 -9.49 15.89 -5.63
CA ARG A 521 -8.52 14.92 -6.16
C ARG A 521 -8.42 13.63 -5.34
N LYS A 522 -9.34 13.38 -4.39
CA LYS A 522 -9.39 12.13 -3.60
C LYS A 522 -9.44 10.90 -4.51
N CYS A 523 -8.86 9.79 -4.07
CA CYS A 523 -8.96 8.49 -4.75
C CYS A 523 -10.42 8.16 -5.09
N VAL A 524 -10.65 7.65 -6.31
CA VAL A 524 -11.99 7.18 -6.74
C VAL A 524 -12.26 5.73 -6.36
N GLY A 525 -11.20 4.95 -6.11
CA GLY A 525 -11.27 3.54 -5.74
C GLY A 525 -11.10 3.28 -4.24
N ASP A 526 -11.41 4.24 -3.37
CA ASP A 526 -11.21 4.10 -1.92
C ASP A 526 -12.02 2.93 -1.33
N MET A 527 -13.29 2.82 -1.70
CA MET A 527 -14.15 1.71 -1.29
C MET A 527 -13.72 0.37 -1.91
N PHE A 528 -13.36 0.38 -3.20
CA PHE A 528 -12.89 -0.80 -3.92
C PHE A 528 -11.64 -1.40 -3.24
N ALA A 529 -10.61 -0.59 -3.05
CA ALA A 529 -9.33 -1.02 -2.46
C ALA A 529 -9.49 -1.44 -0.98
N THR A 530 -10.37 -0.75 -0.23
CA THR A 530 -10.66 -1.14 1.16
C THR A 530 -11.26 -2.54 1.22
N TYR A 531 -12.23 -2.86 0.34
CA TYR A 531 -12.84 -4.18 0.34
C TYR A 531 -11.91 -5.25 -0.22
N GLU A 532 -11.17 -4.96 -1.29
CA GLU A 532 -10.14 -5.85 -1.84
C GLU A 532 -9.16 -6.30 -0.75
N THR A 533 -8.57 -5.35 -0.03
CA THR A 533 -7.56 -5.63 0.99
C THR A 533 -8.15 -6.32 2.23
N VAL A 534 -9.38 -5.97 2.65
CA VAL A 534 -10.07 -6.65 3.77
C VAL A 534 -10.42 -8.09 3.41
N VAL A 535 -10.91 -8.36 2.20
CA VAL A 535 -11.24 -9.71 1.73
C VAL A 535 -9.99 -10.58 1.68
N ALA A 536 -8.92 -10.09 1.03
CA ALA A 536 -7.66 -10.81 0.93
C ALA A 536 -7.08 -11.10 2.31
N LEU A 537 -7.01 -10.08 3.18
CA LEU A 537 -6.52 -10.22 4.55
C LEU A 537 -7.28 -11.30 5.32
N ALA A 538 -8.61 -11.19 5.38
CA ALA A 538 -9.46 -12.08 6.17
C ALA A 538 -9.39 -13.54 5.69
N MET A 539 -9.34 -13.77 4.37
CA MET A 539 -9.21 -15.12 3.81
C MET A 539 -7.85 -15.75 4.12
N LEU A 540 -6.78 -14.99 4.00
CA LEU A 540 -5.42 -15.48 4.24
C LEU A 540 -5.18 -15.80 5.71
N VAL A 541 -5.51 -14.88 6.62
CA VAL A 541 -5.32 -15.10 8.08
C VAL A 541 -6.26 -16.16 8.62
N ARG A 542 -7.42 -16.39 8.00
CA ARG A 542 -8.29 -17.52 8.33
C ARG A 542 -7.61 -18.85 8.06
N ARG A 543 -6.82 -18.98 6.99
CA ARG A 543 -6.26 -20.26 6.55
C ARG A 543 -4.84 -20.53 7.04
N PHE A 544 -4.04 -19.49 7.23
CA PHE A 544 -2.61 -19.65 7.48
C PHE A 544 -2.12 -18.84 8.67
N ASN A 545 -1.09 -19.38 9.32
CA ASN A 545 -0.22 -18.64 10.22
C ASN A 545 0.96 -18.10 9.41
N PHE A 546 1.32 -16.85 9.67
CA PHE A 546 2.42 -16.16 9.02
C PHE A 546 3.45 -15.75 10.06
N GLN A 547 4.72 -16.04 9.80
CA GLN A 547 5.85 -15.60 10.62
C GLN A 547 6.99 -15.15 9.71
N MET A 548 7.86 -14.26 10.19
CA MET A 548 9.08 -13.92 9.46
C MET A 548 9.94 -15.17 9.28
N ALA A 549 10.42 -15.41 8.06
CA ALA A 549 11.26 -16.56 7.76
C ALA A 549 12.59 -16.51 8.52
N LEU A 550 13.14 -17.67 8.88
CA LEU A 550 14.44 -17.75 9.53
C LEU A 550 15.55 -17.26 8.58
N GLY A 551 16.29 -16.23 9.00
CA GLY A 551 17.31 -15.62 8.16
C GLY A 551 16.77 -14.74 7.03
N ALA A 552 15.49 -14.34 7.10
CA ALA A 552 14.96 -13.31 6.22
C ALA A 552 15.82 -12.03 6.26
N PRO A 553 15.97 -11.32 5.14
CA PRO A 553 16.57 -9.98 5.14
C PRO A 553 15.85 -9.03 6.10
N GLU A 554 16.57 -8.01 6.57
CA GLU A 554 15.97 -6.94 7.36
C GLU A 554 14.93 -6.19 6.52
N VAL A 555 13.72 -6.02 7.03
CA VAL A 555 12.63 -5.35 6.31
C VAL A 555 12.84 -3.84 6.37
N LYS A 556 13.48 -3.29 5.33
CA LYS A 556 13.67 -1.85 5.16
C LYS A 556 12.73 -1.29 4.10
N MET A 557 12.51 0.01 4.17
CA MET A 557 11.68 0.73 3.22
C MET A 557 12.53 1.27 2.07
N THR A 558 12.05 1.06 0.85
CA THR A 558 12.38 1.88 -0.31
C THR A 558 11.13 2.62 -0.78
N THR A 559 11.28 3.57 -1.68
CA THR A 559 10.21 4.48 -2.07
C THR A 559 10.17 4.67 -3.58
N GLY A 560 8.95 4.67 -4.11
CA GLY A 560 8.62 5.02 -5.47
C GLY A 560 7.24 5.66 -5.50
N ALA A 561 6.34 5.12 -6.32
CA ALA A 561 4.92 5.48 -6.24
C ALA A 561 4.27 4.98 -4.94
N THR A 562 4.78 3.88 -4.40
CA THR A 562 4.38 3.33 -3.09
C THR A 562 5.62 3.06 -2.22
N ILE A 563 5.41 2.70 -0.96
CA ILE A 563 6.47 2.24 -0.06
C ILE A 563 6.65 0.73 -0.30
N HIS A 564 7.81 0.33 -0.79
CA HIS A 564 8.18 -1.05 -1.02
C HIS A 564 9.19 -1.53 0.03
N THR A 565 9.35 -2.85 0.15
CA THR A 565 10.50 -3.37 0.91
C THR A 565 11.75 -3.35 0.04
N THR A 566 12.94 -3.29 0.66
CA THR A 566 14.20 -3.29 -0.10
C THR A 566 14.56 -4.65 -0.69
N GLU A 567 14.18 -5.74 -0.02
CA GLU A 567 14.64 -7.11 -0.34
C GLU A 567 13.51 -8.17 -0.26
N GLY A 568 12.25 -7.74 -0.31
CA GLY A 568 11.06 -8.58 -0.17
C GLY A 568 10.65 -8.82 1.28
N LEU A 569 9.43 -9.34 1.46
CA LEU A 569 8.87 -9.78 2.73
C LEU A 569 8.83 -11.31 2.77
N LYS A 570 9.95 -11.93 3.18
CA LYS A 570 10.05 -13.39 3.30
C LYS A 570 9.37 -13.90 4.56
N MET A 571 8.36 -14.75 4.38
CA MET A 571 7.56 -15.31 5.48
C MET A 571 7.47 -16.83 5.39
N THR A 572 7.53 -17.48 6.54
CA THR A 572 7.14 -18.88 6.71
C THR A 572 5.61 -18.93 6.84
N VAL A 573 4.98 -19.81 6.08
CA VAL A 573 3.53 -19.98 6.05
C VAL A 573 3.18 -21.39 6.46
N THR A 574 2.28 -21.54 7.42
CA THR A 574 1.78 -22.87 7.87
C THR A 574 0.26 -22.88 7.91
N ARG A 575 -0.35 -24.04 7.62
CA ARG A 575 -1.81 -24.19 7.74
C ARG A 575 -2.26 -23.99 9.18
N ARG A 576 -3.34 -23.24 9.39
CA ARG A 576 -4.02 -23.14 10.69
C ARG A 576 -4.80 -24.40 10.98
N ILE A 577 -4.62 -24.96 12.17
CA ILE A 577 -5.52 -25.97 12.71
C ILE A 577 -6.68 -25.21 13.37
N LYS A 578 -7.88 -25.34 12.81
CA LYS A 578 -9.08 -24.75 13.43
C LYS A 578 -9.37 -25.44 14.77
N PRO A 579 -9.77 -24.70 15.82
CA PRO A 579 -10.30 -25.33 17.03
C PRO A 579 -11.49 -26.21 16.62
N PRO A 580 -11.61 -27.45 17.14
CA PRO A 580 -12.79 -28.26 16.88
C PRO A 580 -14.02 -27.52 17.40
N ILE A 581 -15.09 -27.46 16.58
CA ILE A 581 -16.39 -26.96 17.03
C ILE A 581 -16.88 -27.93 18.11
N VAL A 582 -16.79 -27.53 19.37
CA VAL A 582 -17.44 -28.24 20.48
C VAL A 582 -18.88 -27.75 20.52
N PRO A 583 -19.89 -28.56 20.17
CA PRO A 583 -21.27 -28.13 20.27
C PRO A 583 -21.58 -27.86 21.74
N THR A 584 -21.98 -26.63 22.06
CA THR A 584 -22.57 -26.33 23.36
C THR A 584 -23.92 -27.02 23.39
N LEU A 585 -23.98 -28.21 24.01
CA LEU A 585 -25.26 -28.84 24.34
C LEU A 585 -25.91 -27.96 25.40
N GLU A 586 -26.86 -27.12 24.99
CA GLU A 586 -27.84 -26.56 25.92
C GLU A 586 -28.60 -27.73 26.52
N MET A 587 -28.18 -28.18 27.70
CA MET A 587 -29.02 -29.04 28.50
C MET A 587 -30.19 -28.18 28.97
N THR A 588 -31.34 -28.35 28.34
CA THR A 588 -32.62 -27.95 28.93
C THR A 588 -32.74 -28.64 30.27
N THR A 589 -32.49 -27.90 31.34
CA THR A 589 -32.88 -28.33 32.68
C THR A 589 -34.40 -28.46 32.68
N PHE A 590 -34.89 -29.70 32.65
CA PHE A 590 -36.28 -29.99 32.99
C PHE A 590 -36.48 -29.55 34.45
N GLU A 591 -37.16 -28.43 34.64
CA GLU A 591 -37.76 -28.11 35.94
C GLU A 591 -38.85 -29.16 36.19
N VAL A 592 -38.60 -30.05 37.15
CA VAL A 592 -39.60 -30.99 37.64
C VAL A 592 -40.56 -30.19 38.51
N ASP A 593 -41.79 -30.02 38.02
CA ASP A 593 -42.89 -29.42 38.74
C ASP A 593 -43.22 -30.26 39.98
N THR A 594 -43.04 -29.70 41.18
CA THR A 594 -43.23 -30.38 42.47
C THR A 594 -44.60 -30.11 43.08
N SER A 595 -45.61 -29.75 42.28
CA SER A 595 -46.99 -29.61 42.75
C SER A 595 -47.83 -30.86 42.52
N VAL A 596 -47.51 -31.97 43.21
CA VAL A 596 -48.49 -33.04 43.47
C VAL A 596 -48.41 -33.45 44.93
N GLY A 597 -49.49 -33.14 45.66
CA GLY A 597 -49.60 -33.31 47.10
C GLY A 597 -49.47 -34.77 47.55
N VAL A 598 -48.61 -34.97 48.54
CA VAL A 598 -48.52 -36.23 49.29
C VAL A 598 -49.61 -36.24 50.35
N SER A 599 -50.62 -37.09 50.16
CA SER A 599 -51.51 -37.53 51.25
C SER A 599 -51.01 -38.86 51.81
N LYS A 600 -51.09 -38.97 53.14
CA LYS A 600 -50.53 -40.04 53.99
C LYS A 600 -51.08 -41.44 53.68
N GLY A 601 -50.21 -42.44 53.86
CA GLY A 601 -50.60 -43.78 54.31
C GLY A 601 -50.03 -44.91 53.45
N ASP A 602 -48.89 -45.48 53.83
CA ASP A 602 -48.84 -46.80 54.47
C ASP A 602 -47.40 -47.35 54.52
N SER A 603 -47.12 -47.97 55.66
CA SER A 603 -45.90 -48.67 56.02
C SER A 603 -45.69 -49.94 55.20
N LEU A 604 -44.44 -50.26 54.84
CA LEU A 604 -43.70 -51.50 55.21
C LEU A 604 -42.46 -51.74 54.32
N VAL A 605 -41.30 -51.94 54.97
CA VAL A 605 -40.15 -52.80 54.58
C VAL A 605 -39.36 -52.38 53.31
N GLY A 606 -38.03 -52.24 53.28
CA GLY A 606 -36.96 -52.43 54.26
C GLY A 606 -35.57 -52.28 53.62
N LYS A 607 -34.61 -51.85 54.45
CA LYS A 607 -33.17 -52.17 54.49
C LYS A 607 -32.20 -51.87 53.32
N LYS A 608 -31.07 -51.28 53.78
CA LYS A 608 -29.69 -51.18 53.24
C LYS A 608 -29.48 -50.03 52.24
N GLY A 609 -28.51 -49.13 52.38
CA GLY A 609 -27.34 -49.02 53.27
C GLY A 609 -26.20 -48.31 52.53
N PHE A 610 -25.34 -47.60 53.26
CA PHE A 610 -24.07 -46.95 52.89
C PHE A 610 -24.18 -45.62 52.11
N VAL A 611 -23.76 -44.44 52.63
CA VAL A 611 -22.51 -43.96 53.30
C VAL A 611 -21.48 -43.44 52.28
N ASP A 612 -21.42 -42.10 52.27
CA ASP A 612 -20.25 -41.19 52.31
C ASP A 612 -19.35 -40.85 51.11
N ASN A 613 -19.14 -39.52 51.06
CA ASN A 613 -17.96 -38.72 50.73
C ASN A 613 -17.56 -38.60 49.26
N ALA A 614 -17.73 -37.46 48.59
CA ALA A 614 -17.25 -36.09 48.87
C ALA A 614 -15.72 -36.00 48.99
N VAL A 615 -15.09 -35.57 47.89
CA VAL A 615 -13.75 -34.99 47.86
C VAL A 615 -13.82 -33.76 46.95
N ASN A 616 -13.44 -32.62 47.53
CA ASN A 616 -13.22 -31.33 46.88
C ASN A 616 -12.07 -31.36 45.88
#